data_AF-A0A6J4HMV0-F1
#
_entry.id   AF-A0A6J4HMV0-F1
#
_cell.length_a   1.000
_cell.length_b   1.000
_cell.length_c   1.000
_cell.angle_alpha   90.00
_cell.angle_beta   90.00
_cell.angle_gamma   90.00
#
_symmetry.space_group_name_H-M   'P 1'
#
loop_
_entity.id
_entity.type
_entity.pdbx_description
1 polymer ?
#
loop_
_entity_poly.entity_id
_entity_poly.type
_entity_poly.pdbx_seq_one_letter_code
_entity_poly.pdbx_strand_id
1 'polypeptide(L)'
;MNGRAHLLGGFGATALLLAACAQAPETVAPAPVNEAQYHGWNCPELRGELGRLDRTLADLYAEQRQSRNDDAIGYVFALAPLATMSRGDLRHQIALRKGEHEAARHAAARRCHAARF
;
A
#
# COMPACT_ATOMS: atom_id res chain seq x y z
N MET A 1 -22.80 54.44 30.74
CA MET A 1 -23.99 53.58 30.62
C MET A 1 -23.79 52.73 29.38
N ASN A 2 -23.07 51.60 29.49
CA ASN A 2 -23.54 50.25 29.84
C ASN A 2 -24.26 49.54 28.69
N GLY A 3 -23.73 48.37 28.30
CA GLY A 3 -24.35 47.46 27.34
C GLY A 3 -23.44 46.33 26.84
N ARG A 4 -22.67 45.65 27.71
CA ARG A 4 -21.99 44.39 27.36
C ARG A 4 -23.01 43.27 27.35
N ALA A 5 -23.22 42.61 26.20
CA ALA A 5 -23.92 41.34 26.10
C ALA A 5 -22.91 40.22 25.85
N HIS A 6 -22.79 39.31 26.81
CA HIS A 6 -22.04 38.06 26.73
C HIS A 6 -22.97 36.91 26.31
N LEU A 7 -22.61 36.14 25.29
CA LEU A 7 -23.02 34.74 25.04
C LEU A 7 -21.87 34.15 24.17
N LEU A 8 -20.85 33.42 24.64
CA LEU A 8 -20.86 32.10 25.30
C LEU A 8 -21.87 31.13 24.66
N GLY A 9 -21.38 30.22 23.82
CA GLY A 9 -22.13 29.03 23.41
C GLY A 9 -22.04 28.72 21.93
N GLY A 10 -20.98 28.03 21.53
CA GLY A 10 -20.82 27.55 20.15
C GLY A 10 -19.58 26.71 19.97
N PHE A 11 -19.40 25.68 20.80
CA PHE A 11 -18.50 24.57 20.46
C PHE A 11 -19.08 23.93 19.19
N GLY A 12 -18.62 24.40 18.03
CA GLY A 12 -18.84 23.73 16.75
C GLY A 12 -18.16 22.37 16.82
N ALA A 13 -18.91 21.37 17.28
CA ALA A 13 -18.55 19.97 17.20
C ALA A 13 -18.62 19.54 15.72
N THR A 14 -17.67 20.01 14.93
CA THR A 14 -17.42 19.46 13.60
C THR A 14 -16.78 18.10 13.82
N ALA A 15 -17.62 17.08 13.81
CA ALA A 15 -17.20 15.69 13.75
C ALA A 15 -16.36 15.49 12.48
N LEU A 16 -15.04 15.66 12.61
CA LEU A 16 -14.08 15.10 11.68
C LEU A 16 -14.18 13.60 11.84
N LEU A 17 -15.07 13.00 11.04
CA LEU A 17 -15.07 11.58 10.72
C LEU A 17 -13.66 11.28 10.18
N LEU A 18 -12.78 10.80 11.07
CA LEU A 18 -11.53 10.16 10.71
C LEU A 18 -11.92 8.92 9.89
N ALA A 19 -12.06 9.10 8.58
CA ALA A 19 -12.17 8.00 7.65
C ALA A 19 -10.92 7.13 7.88
N ALA A 20 -11.11 5.93 8.41
CA ALA A 20 -10.06 4.95 8.64
C ALA A 20 -9.15 4.87 7.39
N CYS A 21 -7.91 5.31 7.55
CA CYS A 21 -7.04 5.83 6.48
C CYS A 21 -6.41 4.76 5.58
N ALA A 22 -6.60 3.47 5.88
CA ALA A 22 -5.88 2.41 5.21
C ALA A 22 -6.76 1.70 4.16
N GLN A 23 -6.48 2.01 2.88
CA GLN A 23 -7.10 1.36 1.71
C GLN A 23 -6.77 -0.14 1.69
N ALA A 24 -7.71 -0.96 1.19
CA ALA A 24 -7.44 -2.39 0.98
C ALA A 24 -6.29 -2.57 -0.04
N PRO A 25 -5.32 -3.46 0.22
CA PRO A 25 -4.13 -3.60 -0.63
C PRO A 25 -4.46 -3.92 -2.10
N GLU A 26 -5.57 -4.61 -2.36
CA GLU A 26 -6.07 -4.94 -3.71
C GLU A 26 -6.37 -3.68 -4.52
N THR A 27 -6.87 -2.63 -3.86
CA THR A 27 -7.31 -1.38 -4.48
C THR A 27 -6.19 -0.40 -4.76
N VAL A 28 -4.97 -0.69 -4.30
CA VAL A 28 -3.79 0.11 -4.61
C VAL A 28 -3.43 -0.08 -6.09
N ALA A 29 -3.46 1.00 -6.88
CA ALA A 29 -3.09 0.92 -8.29
C ALA A 29 -1.59 0.62 -8.46
N PRO A 30 -1.19 -0.13 -9.51
CA PRO A 30 0.21 -0.29 -9.88
C PRO A 30 0.87 1.06 -10.17
N ALA A 31 2.11 1.24 -9.73
CA ALA A 31 2.93 2.36 -10.14
C ALA A 31 3.42 2.16 -11.59
N PRO A 32 3.62 3.23 -12.36
CA PRO A 32 4.19 3.11 -13.70
C PRO A 32 5.65 2.67 -13.60
N VAL A 33 5.95 1.45 -14.06
CA VAL A 33 7.30 0.88 -14.09
C VAL A 33 7.64 0.47 -15.52
N ASN A 34 8.83 0.86 -15.97
CA ASN A 34 9.26 0.61 -17.34
C ASN A 34 9.84 -0.80 -17.49
N GLU A 35 9.37 -1.53 -18.50
CA GLU A 35 9.87 -2.87 -18.85
C GLU A 35 11.35 -2.90 -19.25
N ALA A 36 11.96 -1.76 -19.56
CA ALA A 36 13.38 -1.62 -19.84
C ALA A 36 14.28 -2.16 -18.71
N GLN A 37 13.80 -2.17 -17.46
CA GLN A 37 14.53 -2.77 -16.33
C GLN A 37 14.75 -4.28 -16.48
N TYR A 38 13.92 -4.95 -17.28
CA TYR A 38 14.02 -6.37 -17.60
C TYR A 38 14.66 -6.61 -18.98
N HIS A 39 15.30 -5.60 -19.58
CA HIS A 39 16.01 -5.77 -20.84
C HIS A 39 17.17 -6.77 -20.67
N GLY A 40 17.30 -7.70 -21.62
CA GLY A 40 18.34 -8.75 -21.58
C GLY A 40 18.03 -9.95 -20.69
N TRP A 41 16.95 -9.91 -19.90
CA TRP A 41 16.56 -11.03 -19.05
C TRP A 41 16.01 -12.21 -19.86
N ASN A 42 16.40 -13.42 -19.46
CA ASN A 42 15.92 -14.68 -20.00
C ASN A 42 14.67 -15.20 -19.25
N CYS A 43 14.01 -16.22 -19.82
CA CYS A 43 12.76 -16.74 -19.27
C CYS A 43 12.86 -17.31 -17.85
N PRO A 44 13.90 -18.09 -17.49
CA PRO A 44 14.14 -18.48 -16.10
C PRO A 44 14.25 -17.30 -15.13
N GLU A 45 14.99 -16.25 -15.49
CA GLU A 45 15.16 -15.04 -14.66
C GLU A 45 13.84 -14.32 -14.45
N LEU A 46 13.07 -14.09 -15.53
CA LEU A 46 11.76 -13.45 -15.46
C LEU A 46 10.78 -14.25 -14.59
N ARG A 47 10.81 -15.59 -14.68
CA ARG A 47 9.96 -16.46 -13.85
C ARG A 47 10.37 -16.40 -12.37
N GLY A 48 11.66 -16.42 -12.09
CA GLY A 48 12.18 -16.30 -10.73
C GLY A 48 11.76 -14.98 -10.08
N GLU A 49 11.81 -13.90 -10.86
CA GLU A 49 11.42 -12.57 -10.41
C GLU A 49 9.93 -12.41 -10.20
N LEU A 50 9.09 -12.93 -11.10
CA LEU A 50 7.64 -12.98 -10.88
C LEU A 50 7.32 -13.69 -9.55
N GLY A 51 7.92 -14.85 -9.31
CA GLY A 51 7.74 -15.56 -8.04
C GLY A 51 8.26 -14.79 -6.81
N ARG A 52 9.35 -14.02 -6.95
CA ARG A 52 9.86 -13.15 -5.87
C ARG A 52 8.89 -12.01 -5.59
N LEU A 53 8.37 -11.37 -6.64
CA LEU A 53 7.41 -10.27 -6.56
C LEU A 53 6.07 -10.74 -5.96
N ASP A 54 5.59 -11.93 -6.33
CA ASP A 54 4.38 -12.53 -5.75
C ASP A 54 4.49 -12.72 -4.24
N ARG A 55 5.60 -13.30 -3.77
CA ARG A 55 5.86 -13.45 -2.33
C ARG A 55 5.93 -12.10 -1.62
N THR A 56 6.64 -11.15 -2.23
CA THR A 56 6.79 -9.80 -1.67
C THR A 56 5.43 -9.08 -1.57
N LEU A 57 4.58 -9.21 -2.59
CA LEU A 57 3.23 -8.64 -2.59
C LEU A 57 2.34 -9.32 -1.56
N ALA A 58 2.43 -10.64 -1.40
CA ALA A 58 1.69 -11.37 -0.36
C ALA A 58 2.05 -10.87 1.05
N ASP A 59 3.34 -10.67 1.33
CA ASP A 59 3.83 -10.15 2.61
C ASP A 59 3.35 -8.72 2.84
N LEU A 60 3.49 -7.84 1.84
CA LEU A 60 3.02 -6.45 1.93
C LEU A 60 1.49 -6.35 2.10
N TYR A 61 0.74 -7.26 1.48
CA TYR A 61 -0.71 -7.31 1.63
C TYR A 61 -1.11 -7.77 3.03
N ALA A 62 -0.41 -8.75 3.60
CA ALA A 62 -0.61 -9.18 4.98
C ALA A 62 -0.30 -8.05 5.97
N GLU A 63 0.81 -7.33 5.76
CA GLU A 63 1.20 -6.18 6.57
C GLU A 63 0.15 -5.05 6.48
N GLN A 64 -0.28 -4.66 5.27
CA GLN A 64 -1.34 -3.67 5.06
C GLN A 64 -2.67 -4.09 5.70
N ARG A 65 -3.05 -5.37 5.60
CA ARG A 65 -4.27 -5.89 6.25
C ARG A 65 -4.17 -5.84 7.77
N GLN A 66 -3.02 -6.18 8.33
CA GLN A 66 -2.79 -6.11 9.76
C GLN A 66 -2.90 -4.67 10.24
N SER A 67 -2.24 -3.72 9.56
CA SER A 67 -2.36 -2.29 9.88
C SER A 67 -3.82 -1.78 9.80
N ARG A 68 -4.62 -2.24 8.82
CA ARG A 68 -6.05 -1.92 8.73
C ARG A 68 -6.88 -2.44 9.91
N ASN A 69 -6.59 -3.66 10.37
CA ASN A 69 -7.33 -4.28 11.47
C ASN A 69 -7.01 -3.60 12.80
N ASP A 70 -5.77 -3.18 12.97
CA ASP A 70 -5.35 -2.52 14.18
C ASP A 70 -5.84 -1.06 14.28
N ASP A 71 -6.14 -0.40 13.15
CA ASP A 71 -6.88 0.88 13.09
C ASP A 71 -8.40 0.71 13.42
N ALA A 72 -8.94 -0.50 13.28
CA ALA A 72 -10.35 -0.81 13.56
C ALA A 72 -10.60 -1.22 15.03
N ILE A 73 -9.54 -1.62 15.76
CA ILE A 73 -9.59 -1.96 17.19
C ILE A 73 -8.66 -1.01 17.94
N GLY A 74 -9.14 0.21 18.16
CA GLY A 74 -8.42 1.36 18.74
C GLY A 74 -7.96 1.24 20.21
N TYR A 75 -7.48 0.07 20.64
CA TYR A 75 -6.92 -0.10 21.99
C TYR A 75 -5.72 -1.07 22.07
N VAL A 76 -5.47 -1.91 21.05
CA VAL A 76 -4.35 -2.88 21.11
C VAL A 76 -2.99 -2.23 20.84
N PHE A 77 -2.95 -1.03 20.25
CA PHE A 77 -1.70 -0.34 19.92
C PHE A 77 -1.10 0.56 21.01
N ALA A 78 -1.56 0.47 22.26
CA ALA A 78 -0.87 1.15 23.37
C ALA A 78 0.48 0.49 23.74
N LEU A 79 0.75 -0.74 23.28
CA LEU A 79 1.89 -1.56 23.74
C LEU A 79 2.67 -2.31 22.64
N ALA A 80 2.37 -2.11 21.36
CA ALA A 80 3.26 -2.59 20.30
C ALA A 80 4.18 -1.44 19.86
N PRO A 81 5.41 -1.34 20.37
CA PRO A 81 6.43 -0.63 19.63
C PRO A 81 6.68 -1.41 18.33
N LEU A 82 7.17 -0.73 17.29
CA LEU A 82 7.79 -1.30 16.07
C LEU A 82 6.87 -1.47 14.84
N ALA A 83 6.64 -0.38 14.10
CA ALA A 83 6.54 -0.44 12.63
C ALA A 83 6.87 0.89 11.92
N THR A 84 6.94 2.00 12.65
CA THR A 84 6.89 3.35 12.04
C THR A 84 8.23 4.00 11.72
N MET A 85 9.37 3.28 11.66
CA MET A 85 10.67 3.94 11.48
C MET A 85 11.63 3.40 10.41
N SER A 86 11.19 2.57 9.44
CA SER A 86 12.06 2.29 8.27
C SER A 86 11.40 1.91 6.94
N ARG A 87 10.07 1.82 6.87
CA ARG A 87 9.36 1.45 5.64
C ARG A 87 8.53 2.64 5.16
N GLY A 88 8.80 3.14 3.96
CA GLY A 88 7.92 4.12 3.31
C GLY A 88 6.47 3.61 3.23
N ASP A 89 5.49 4.49 2.96
CA ASP A 89 4.06 4.16 2.87
C ASP A 89 3.84 2.77 2.24
N LEU A 90 3.26 1.83 2.98
CA LEU A 90 3.00 0.45 2.52
C LEU A 90 2.24 0.46 1.19
N ARG A 91 1.37 1.47 0.97
CA ARG A 91 0.67 1.66 -0.31
C ARG A 91 1.63 1.98 -1.43
N HIS A 92 2.62 2.83 -1.20
CA HIS A 92 3.65 3.15 -2.19
C HIS A 92 4.47 1.90 -2.54
N GLN A 93 4.86 1.11 -1.53
CA GLN A 93 5.57 -0.15 -1.76
C GLN A 93 4.74 -1.15 -2.54
N ILE A 94 3.45 -1.32 -2.19
CA ILE A 94 2.51 -2.16 -2.92
C ILE A 94 2.37 -1.69 -4.37
N ALA A 95 2.18 -0.38 -4.60
CA ALA A 95 2.05 0.19 -5.94
C ALA A 95 3.30 -0.10 -6.77
N LEU A 96 4.49 0.15 -6.22
CA LEU A 96 5.75 -0.10 -6.91
C LEU A 96 5.92 -1.59 -7.27
N ARG A 97 5.70 -2.50 -6.31
CA ARG A 97 5.85 -3.94 -6.54
C ARG A 97 4.80 -4.48 -7.52
N LYS A 98 3.58 -3.94 -7.52
CA LYS A 98 2.57 -4.24 -8.55
C LYS A 98 3.05 -3.81 -9.94
N GLY A 99 3.61 -2.60 -10.05
CA GLY A 99 4.16 -2.08 -11.31
C GLY A 99 5.30 -2.95 -11.85
N GLU A 100 6.24 -3.32 -10.98
CA GLU A 100 7.33 -4.25 -11.31
C GLU A 100 6.79 -5.61 -11.77
N HIS A 101 5.79 -6.14 -11.08
CA HIS A 101 5.16 -7.41 -11.44
C HIS A 101 4.49 -7.35 -12.82
N GLU A 102 3.75 -6.28 -13.12
CA GLU A 102 3.17 -6.07 -14.45
C GLU A 102 4.23 -5.95 -15.54
N ALA A 103 5.27 -5.16 -15.30
CA ALA A 103 6.37 -4.98 -16.24
C ALA A 103 7.13 -6.31 -16.50
N ALA A 104 7.40 -7.09 -15.45
CA ALA A 104 8.02 -8.41 -15.58
C ALA A 104 7.12 -9.38 -16.36
N ARG A 105 5.82 -9.36 -16.08
CA ARG A 105 4.83 -10.19 -16.77
C ARG A 105 4.72 -9.84 -18.25
N HIS A 106 4.72 -8.56 -18.60
CA HIS A 106 4.73 -8.12 -20.00
C HIS A 106 6.02 -8.51 -20.72
N ALA A 107 7.18 -8.36 -20.08
CA ALA A 107 8.45 -8.80 -20.64
C ALA A 107 8.46 -10.32 -20.87
N ALA A 108 7.94 -11.10 -19.92
CA ALA A 108 7.85 -12.55 -20.02
C ALA A 108 6.85 -13.00 -21.09
N ALA A 109 5.67 -12.37 -21.18
CA ALA A 109 4.68 -12.66 -22.21
C ALA A 109 5.21 -12.45 -23.63
N ARG A 110 6.07 -11.44 -23.83
CA ARG A 110 6.68 -11.17 -25.15
C ARG A 110 7.80 -12.14 -25.52
N ARG A 111 8.53 -12.66 -24.54
CA ARG A 111 9.78 -13.41 -24.77
C ARG A 111 9.68 -14.91 -24.54
N CYS A 112 8.68 -15.36 -23.79
CA CYS A 112 8.61 -16.74 -23.32
C CYS A 112 7.42 -17.47 -23.94
N HIS A 113 7.69 -18.20 -25.03
CA HIS A 113 6.67 -18.93 -25.81
C HIS A 113 5.98 -20.08 -25.05
N ALA A 114 6.57 -20.53 -23.94
CA ALA A 114 6.03 -21.60 -23.08
C ALA A 114 5.48 -21.10 -21.75
N ALA A 115 5.46 -19.78 -21.52
CA ALA A 115 5.05 -19.25 -20.24
C ALA A 115 3.53 -19.16 -20.15
N ARG A 116 2.91 -20.29 -19.82
CA ARG A 116 1.63 -20.28 -19.11
C ARG A 116 1.94 -19.89 -17.67
N PHE A 117 1.64 -18.65 -17.33
CA PHE A 117 1.60 -18.15 -15.96
C PHE A 117 0.20 -18.43 -15.40
#